data_AF-Q9SV52-F1
#
_entry.id   AF-Q9SV52-F1
#
_cell.length_a   1.000
_cell.length_b   1.000
_cell.length_c   1.000
_cell.angle_alpha   90.00
_cell.angle_beta   90.00
_cell.angle_gamma   90.00
#
_symmetry.space_group_name_H-M   'P 1'
#
loop_
_entity.id
_entity.type
_entity.pdbx_description
1 polymer ?
#
loop_
_entity_poly.entity_id
_entity_poly.type
_entity_poly.pdbx_seq_one_letter_code
_entity_poly.pdbx_strand_id
1 'polypeptide(L)'
;MSASVFIDNAAYRTFLNSKFNATAVEMESAAVALISHQQNLPFIVIRALSDLAGGGSDVSNEASIFSSLAAENSVDILVKFVALLPPHESKIQSE
;
A
#
# COMPACT_ATOMS: atom_id res chain seq x y z
N MET A 1 6.78 -1.94 2.41
CA MET A 1 7.13 -3.28 2.92
C MET A 1 5.89 -3.87 3.58
N SER A 2 5.66 -5.18 3.46
CA SER A 2 4.53 -5.84 4.13
C SER A 2 4.98 -6.67 5.33
N ALA A 3 4.14 -6.72 6.36
CA ALA A 3 4.30 -7.61 7.50
C ALA A 3 2.93 -8.11 7.97
N SER A 4 2.85 -9.27 8.62
CA SER A 4 1.59 -9.81 9.16
C SER A 4 1.15 -9.16 10.48
N VAL A 5 1.75 -8.03 10.84
CA VAL A 5 1.53 -7.34 12.12
C VAL A 5 1.37 -5.84 11.87
N PHE A 6 0.51 -5.20 12.66
CA PHE A 6 0.47 -3.75 12.74
C PHE A 6 1.72 -3.25 13.46
N ILE A 7 2.50 -2.39 12.81
CA ILE A 7 3.77 -1.92 13.36
C ILE A 7 3.55 -0.58 14.05
N ASP A 8 3.58 -0.61 15.38
CA ASP A 8 3.56 0.58 16.23
C ASP A 8 4.81 0.64 17.11
N ASN A 9 5.98 0.73 16.47
CA ASN A 9 7.27 0.70 17.15
C ASN A 9 8.34 1.48 16.37
N ALA A 10 8.81 2.60 16.95
CA ALA A 10 9.80 3.47 16.32
C ALA A 10 11.12 2.75 15.99
N ALA A 11 11.63 1.93 16.93
CA ALA A 11 12.89 1.23 16.74
C ALA A 11 12.78 0.21 15.60
N TYR A 12 11.66 -0.51 15.51
CA TYR A 12 11.42 -1.45 14.43
C TYR A 12 11.22 -0.75 13.09
N ARG A 13 10.45 0.35 13.03
CA ARG A 13 10.35 1.20 11.83
C ARG A 13 11.74 1.66 11.33
N THR A 14 12.59 2.16 12.23
CA THR A 14 13.96 2.59 11.91
C THR A 14 14.82 1.43 11.42
N PHE A 15 14.70 0.26 12.05
CA PHE A 15 15.38 -0.94 11.58
C PHE A 15 14.95 -1.32 10.15
N LEU A 16 13.65 -1.36 9.87
CA LEU A 16 13.12 -1.70 8.54
C LEU A 16 13.58 -0.71 7.47
N ASN A 17 13.60 0.59 7.79
CA ASN A 17 14.16 1.59 6.90
C ASN A 17 15.66 1.35 6.66
N SER A 18 16.46 1.17 7.71
CA SER A 18 17.91 0.97 7.58
C SER A 18 18.29 -0.31 6.81
N LYS A 19 17.49 -1.37 6.91
CA LYS A 19 17.79 -2.68 6.30
C LYS A 19 17.23 -2.83 4.89
N PHE A 20 16.05 -2.28 4.62
CA PHE A 20 15.33 -2.52 3.38
C PHE A 20 15.02 -1.22 2.62
N ASN A 21 15.45 -0.07 3.13
CA ASN A 21 15.04 1.25 2.64
C ASN A 21 13.50 1.40 2.59
N ALA A 22 12.79 0.74 3.51
CA ALA A 22 11.35 0.80 3.57
C ALA A 22 10.91 2.21 4.00
N THR A 23 10.11 2.87 3.16
CA THR A 23 9.53 4.20 3.43
C THR A 23 8.11 4.12 4.00
N ALA A 24 7.42 3.00 3.76
CA ALA A 24 6.09 2.69 4.29
C ALA A 24 5.98 1.20 4.64
N VAL A 25 5.13 0.91 5.62
CA VAL A 25 4.79 -0.44 6.07
C VAL A 25 3.28 -0.64 6.04
N GLU A 26 2.83 -1.82 5.62
CA GLU A 26 1.42 -2.22 5.58
C GLU A 26 1.34 -3.76 5.66
N MET A 27 0.17 -4.36 5.45
CA MET A 27 -0.05 -5.77 5.81
C MET A 27 -0.39 -6.72 4.65
N GLU A 28 -0.64 -6.21 3.44
CA GLU A 28 -1.23 -7.02 2.36
C GLU A 28 -0.46 -7.00 1.03
N SER A 29 0.21 -5.90 0.70
CA SER A 29 0.65 -5.62 -0.68
C SER A 29 1.65 -6.63 -1.25
N ALA A 30 2.58 -7.15 -0.44
CA ALA A 30 3.53 -8.16 -0.88
C ALA A 30 2.85 -9.51 -1.14
N ALA A 31 1.79 -9.85 -0.40
CA ALA A 31 1.03 -11.07 -0.66
C ALA A 31 0.25 -10.96 -1.98
N VAL A 32 -0.40 -9.81 -2.22
CA VAL A 32 -1.08 -9.52 -3.50
C VAL A 32 -0.08 -9.51 -4.66
N ALA A 33 1.07 -8.87 -4.48
CA ALA A 33 2.16 -8.84 -5.45
C ALA A 33 2.68 -10.24 -5.79
N LEU A 34 2.88 -11.09 -4.79
CA LEU A 34 3.35 -12.47 -4.97
C LEU A 34 2.37 -13.28 -5.82
N ILE A 35 1.07 -13.23 -5.52
CA ILE A 35 0.06 -13.95 -6.31
C ILE A 35 -0.03 -13.36 -7.72
N SER A 36 -0.04 -12.04 -7.87
CA SER A 36 -0.09 -11.39 -9.20
C SER A 36 1.11 -11.78 -10.06
N HIS A 37 2.31 -11.80 -9.46
CA HIS A 37 3.53 -12.27 -10.09
C HIS A 37 3.43 -13.75 -10.52
N GLN A 38 2.92 -14.64 -9.65
CA GLN A 38 2.70 -16.05 -9.99
C GLN A 38 1.70 -16.25 -11.15
N GLN A 39 0.73 -15.34 -11.31
CA GLN A 39 -0.25 -15.36 -12.39
C GLN A 39 0.21 -14.58 -13.64
N ASN A 40 1.43 -14.05 -13.68
CA ASN A 40 1.93 -13.19 -14.75
C ASN A 40 1.03 -11.96 -15.02
N LEU A 41 0.41 -11.41 -13.97
CA LEU A 41 -0.42 -10.21 -14.07
C LEU A 41 0.35 -8.97 -13.60
N PRO A 42 0.32 -7.87 -14.36
CA PRO A 42 0.88 -6.61 -13.90
C PRO A 42 0.11 -6.12 -12.67
N PHE A 43 0.81 -5.56 -11.70
CA PHE A 43 0.21 -5.02 -10.49
C PHE A 43 0.84 -3.68 -10.12
N ILE A 44 0.06 -2.85 -9.42
CA ILE A 44 0.49 -1.61 -8.79
C ILE A 44 -0.18 -1.49 -7.43
N VAL A 45 0.53 -0.95 -6.45
CA VAL A 45 0.02 -0.75 -5.09
C VAL A 45 -0.04 0.76 -4.86
N ILE A 46 -1.24 1.26 -4.54
CA ILE A 46 -1.48 2.66 -4.19
C ILE A 46 -1.92 2.68 -2.73
N ARG A 47 -1.17 3.39 -1.88
CA ARG A 47 -1.43 3.54 -0.45
C ARG A 47 -1.16 4.98 -0.05
N ALA A 48 -1.97 5.51 0.87
CA ALA A 48 -1.68 6.72 1.62
C ALA A 48 -1.40 6.36 3.10
N LEU A 49 -0.76 7.27 3.82
CA LEU A 49 -0.34 7.05 5.20
C LEU A 49 -1.46 7.41 6.18
N SER A 50 -1.81 6.48 7.07
CA SER A 50 -2.75 6.67 8.18
C SER A 50 -2.07 7.10 9.48
N ASP A 51 -0.79 6.85 9.62
CA ASP A 51 -0.02 7.09 10.83
C ASP A 51 1.47 7.03 10.54
N LEU A 52 2.26 7.45 11.52
CA LEU A 52 3.69 7.20 11.55
C LEU A 52 3.93 6.02 12.48
N ALA A 53 4.30 4.85 11.96
CA ALA A 53 4.47 3.60 12.71
C ALA A 53 5.35 3.77 13.97
N GLY A 54 4.76 3.79 15.18
CA GLY A 54 5.46 4.09 16.43
C GLY A 54 5.94 5.53 16.60
N GLY A 55 5.32 6.48 15.89
CA GLY A 55 5.55 7.92 15.99
C GLY A 55 4.49 8.65 16.81
N GLY A 56 3.37 7.99 17.12
CA GLY A 56 2.37 8.49 18.04
C GLY A 56 2.79 8.41 19.50
N SER A 57 1.87 8.72 20.41
CA SER A 57 2.12 8.61 21.84
C SER A 57 2.04 7.16 22.33
N ASP A 58 2.60 6.88 23.51
CA ASP A 58 2.51 5.57 24.16
C ASP A 58 1.06 5.12 24.44
N VAL A 59 0.10 6.04 24.37
CA VAL A 59 -1.33 5.81 24.68
C VAL A 59 -2.17 5.65 23.41
N SER A 60 -1.74 6.22 22.28
CA SER A 60 -2.53 6.22 21.05
C SER A 60 -1.71 6.42 19.79
N ASN A 61 -1.98 5.58 18.79
CA ASN A 61 -1.56 5.73 17.41
C ASN A 61 -2.64 6.48 16.60
N GLU A 62 -2.19 7.31 15.65
CA GLU A 62 -3.04 8.19 14.85
C GLU A 62 -3.84 7.49 13.75
N ALA A 63 -3.66 6.18 13.54
CA ALA A 63 -4.31 5.43 12.47
C ALA A 63 -5.84 5.58 12.56
N SER A 64 -6.41 5.55 13.75
CA SER A 64 -7.86 5.72 13.94
C SER A 64 -8.36 7.12 13.55
N ILE A 65 -7.50 8.13 13.56
CA ILE A 65 -7.82 9.52 13.21
C ILE A 65 -7.72 9.72 11.69
N PHE A 66 -6.65 9.21 11.06
CA PHE A 66 -6.37 9.50 9.65
C PHE A 66 -6.71 8.36 8.68
N SER A 67 -7.24 7.22 9.15
CA SER A 67 -7.64 6.11 8.26
C SER A 67 -8.60 6.56 7.15
N SER A 68 -9.59 7.39 7.47
CA SER A 68 -10.54 7.91 6.48
C SER A 68 -9.84 8.79 5.43
N LEU A 69 -8.98 9.71 5.87
CA LEU A 69 -8.20 10.58 5.00
C LEU A 69 -7.24 9.77 4.09
N ALA A 70 -6.59 8.75 4.64
CA ALA A 70 -5.72 7.86 3.88
C ALA A 70 -6.51 7.06 2.83
N ALA A 71 -7.71 6.60 3.17
CA ALA A 71 -8.59 5.91 2.23
C ALA A 71 -9.02 6.83 1.08
N GLU A 72 -9.50 8.04 1.40
CA GLU A 72 -9.91 9.05 0.40
C GLU A 72 -8.76 9.40 -0.55
N ASN A 73 -7.58 9.73 -0.02
CA ASN A 73 -6.41 10.04 -0.83
C ASN A 73 -5.98 8.86 -1.73
N SER A 74 -6.05 7.62 -1.22
CA SER A 74 -5.70 6.43 -2.01
C SER A 74 -6.68 6.22 -3.17
N VAL A 75 -7.98 6.40 -2.93
CA VAL A 75 -9.02 6.28 -3.95
C VAL A 75 -8.90 7.38 -4.99
N ASP A 76 -8.66 8.62 -4.58
CA ASP A 76 -8.49 9.76 -5.49
C ASP A 76 -7.37 9.53 -6.50
N ILE A 77 -6.22 9.02 -6.03
CA ILE A 77 -5.09 8.69 -6.89
C ILE A 77 -5.41 7.48 -7.78
N LEU A 78 -6.06 6.45 -7.23
CA LEU A 78 -6.46 5.27 -7.99
C LEU A 78 -7.38 5.63 -9.17
N VAL A 79 -8.43 6.42 -8.93
CA VAL A 79 -9.38 6.83 -9.96
C VAL A 79 -8.68 7.63 -11.06
N LYS A 80 -7.80 8.57 -10.69
CA LYS A 80 -6.99 9.33 -11.65
C LYS A 80 -6.03 8.44 -12.44
N PHE A 81 -5.38 7.49 -11.77
CA PHE A 81 -4.50 6.52 -12.43
C PHE A 81 -5.27 5.67 -13.46
N VAL A 82 -6.44 5.14 -13.09
CA VAL A 82 -7.30 4.36 -13.99
C VAL A 82 -7.73 5.18 -15.20
N ALA A 83 -8.08 6.46 -15.01
CA ALA A 83 -8.45 7.35 -16.11
C ALA A 83 -7.29 7.64 -17.10
N LEU A 84 -6.04 7.45 -16.68
CA LEU A 84 -4.85 7.58 -17.53
C LEU A 84 -4.49 6.27 -18.25
N LEU A 85 -5.09 5.14 -17.88
CA LEU A 85 -4.84 3.88 -18.56
C LEU A 85 -5.43 3.93 -19.98
N PRO A 86 -4.73 3.36 -20.98
CA PRO A 86 -5.29 3.25 -22.30
C PRO A 86 -6.59 2.44 -22.26
N PRO A 87 -7.55 2.74 -23.16
CA PRO A 87 -8.72 1.90 -23.30
C PRO A 87 -8.28 0.46 -23.53
N HIS A 88 -8.89 -0.47 -22.82
CA HIS A 88 -8.61 -1.89 -23.03
C HIS A 88 -9.04 -2.27 -24.45
N GLU A 89 -8.08 -2.49 -25.36
CA GLU A 89 -8.38 -3.11 -26.64
C GLU A 89 -8.84 -4.55 -26.39
N SER A 90 -10.15 -4.77 -26.46
CA SER A 90 -10.69 -6.12 -26.55
C SER A 90 -10.12 -6.76 -27.81
N LYS A 91 -9.20 -7.72 -27.66
CA LYS A 91 -8.92 -8.66 -28.76
C LYS A 91 -10.25 -9.36 -29.06
N ILE A 92 -10.88 -8.97 -30.16
CA ILE A 92 -11.93 -9.80 -30.77
C ILE A 92 -11.18 -11.09 -31.14
N GLN A 93 -11.46 -12.17 -30.41
CA GLN A 93 -11.05 -13.50 -30.83
C GLN A 93 -11.78 -13.79 -32.14
N SER A 94 -11.08 -13.56 -33.26
CA SER A 94 -11.44 -14.16 -34.53
C SER A 94 -11.23 -15.67 -34.38
N GLU A 95 -12.33 -16.40 -34.57
CA GLU A 95 -12.43 -17.86 -34.62
C GLU A 95 -11.39 -18.53 -35.53
#